data_AF-A0A2V7GKW1-F1
#
_entry.id   AF-A0A2V7GKW1-F1
#
_cell.length_a   1.000
_cell.length_b   1.000
_cell.length_c   1.000
_cell.angle_alpha   90.00
_cell.angle_beta   90.00
_cell.angle_gamma   90.00
#
_symmetry.space_group_name_H-M   'P 1'
#
loop_
_entity.id
_entity.type
_entity.pdbx_description
1 polymer ?
#
loop_
_entity_poly.entity_id
_entity_poly.type
_entity_poly.pdbx_seq_one_letter_code
_entity_poly.pdbx_strand_id
1 'polypeptide(L)'
;KFANTKGKAYIASMKSDLRNLVTAEEAFFADSVKYSSNVTSKVGGTCPAPAAGQVNWCPTTGNNLTGPAVAGGGWNASITNNNLVGTALVTCSIYINEAADPLGIATTEGAPACK
;
A
#
# COMPACT_ATOMS: atom_id res chain seq x y z
N LYS A 1 -7.64 -11.61 27.27
CA LYS A 1 -7.03 -10.33 26.82
C LYS A 1 -5.93 -10.60 25.79
N PHE A 2 -6.32 -10.80 24.53
CA PHE A 2 -5.44 -10.92 23.33
C PHE A 2 -6.10 -10.39 22.04
N ALA A 3 -7.42 -10.12 22.08
CA ALA A 3 -8.20 -9.65 20.93
C ALA A 3 -7.67 -8.33 20.35
N ASN A 4 -7.20 -7.40 21.20
CA ASN A 4 -6.71 -6.09 20.74
C ASN A 4 -5.26 -6.09 20.19
N THR A 5 -4.46 -7.13 20.44
CA THR A 5 -3.05 -7.15 19.98
C THR A 5 -2.94 -7.59 18.52
N LYS A 6 -3.80 -8.52 18.09
CA LYS A 6 -3.85 -9.00 16.70
C LYS A 6 -4.23 -7.88 15.74
N GLY A 7 -5.28 -7.12 16.08
CA GLY A 7 -5.72 -5.97 15.27
C GLY A 7 -4.61 -4.94 15.06
N LYS A 8 -3.89 -4.57 16.12
CA LYS A 8 -2.74 -3.66 16.03
C LYS A 8 -1.61 -4.20 15.16
N ALA A 9 -1.34 -5.51 15.20
CA ALA A 9 -0.33 -6.13 14.34
C ALA A 9 -0.73 -6.08 12.86
N TYR A 10 -1.99 -6.33 12.53
CA TYR A 10 -2.50 -6.18 11.15
C TYR A 10 -2.44 -4.74 10.65
N ILE A 11 -2.78 -3.75 11.51
CA ILE A 11 -2.62 -2.33 11.15
C ILE A 11 -1.16 -1.97 10.94
N ALA A 12 -0.26 -2.47 11.79
CA ALA A 12 1.17 -2.25 11.62
C ALA A 12 1.70 -2.87 10.32
N SER A 13 1.25 -4.08 9.95
CA SER A 13 1.65 -4.71 8.68
C SER A 13 1.13 -3.92 7.48
N MET A 14 -0.12 -3.44 7.51
CA MET A 14 -0.69 -2.56 6.47
C MET A 14 0.15 -1.29 6.28
N LYS A 15 0.52 -0.59 7.36
CA LYS A 15 1.37 0.60 7.26
C LYS A 15 2.78 0.27 6.75
N SER A 16 3.32 -0.88 7.12
CA SER A 16 4.64 -1.31 6.63
C SER A 16 4.64 -1.59 5.14
N ASP A 17 3.60 -2.27 4.66
CA ASP A 17 3.39 -2.56 3.25
C ASP A 17 3.32 -1.27 2.43
N LEU A 18 2.58 -0.26 2.88
CA LEU A 18 2.50 1.04 2.21
C LEU A 18 3.85 1.78 2.18
N ARG A 19 4.66 1.75 3.25
CA ARG A 19 6.01 2.33 3.23
C ARG A 19 6.93 1.59 2.27
N ASN A 20 6.84 0.26 2.23
CA ASN A 20 7.62 -0.55 1.30
C ASN A 20 7.19 -0.30 -0.15
N LEU A 21 5.91 0.00 -0.38
CA LEU A 21 5.39 0.36 -1.69
C LEU A 21 6.01 1.67 -2.17
N VAL A 22 6.16 2.68 -1.30
CA VAL A 22 6.88 3.92 -1.64
C VAL A 22 8.29 3.61 -2.10
N THR A 23 9.07 2.87 -1.31
CA THR A 23 10.44 2.51 -1.70
C THR A 23 10.49 1.80 -3.06
N ALA A 24 9.52 0.94 -3.34
CA ALA A 24 9.47 0.19 -4.59
C ALA A 24 9.05 1.07 -5.79
N GLU A 25 8.08 1.98 -5.60
CA GLU A 25 7.68 2.97 -6.60
C GLU A 25 8.82 3.94 -6.92
N GLU A 26 9.57 4.40 -5.91
CA GLU A 26 10.74 5.26 -6.12
C GLU A 26 11.87 4.55 -6.88
N ALA A 27 12.11 3.27 -6.58
CA ALA A 27 13.05 2.46 -7.35
C ALA A 27 12.61 2.30 -8.81
N PHE A 28 11.32 2.01 -9.04
CA PHE A 28 10.76 1.91 -10.38
C PHE A 28 10.83 3.25 -11.13
N PHE A 29 10.56 4.36 -10.45
CA PHE A 29 10.65 5.71 -11.01
C PHE A 29 12.08 6.06 -11.42
N ALA A 30 13.10 5.69 -10.63
CA ALA A 30 14.49 5.94 -10.97
C ALA A 30 14.89 5.28 -12.31
N ASP A 31 14.34 4.10 -12.59
CA ASP A 31 14.60 3.36 -13.83
C ASP A 31 13.69 3.77 -15.01
N SER A 32 12.45 4.17 -14.71
CA SER A 32 11.39 4.35 -15.71
C SER A 32 10.96 5.80 -15.95
N VAL A 33 11.40 6.73 -15.09
CA VAL A 33 11.05 8.17 -15.06
C VAL A 33 9.53 8.40 -14.96
N LYS A 34 8.81 7.45 -14.38
CA LYS A 34 7.37 7.50 -14.10
C LYS A 34 7.00 6.49 -13.03
N TYR A 35 5.92 6.75 -12.29
CA TYR A 35 5.28 5.78 -11.40
C TYR A 35 4.45 4.76 -12.18
N SER A 36 4.14 3.62 -11.57
CA SER A 36 3.29 2.59 -12.17
C SER A 36 1.97 2.44 -11.41
N SER A 37 0.91 2.11 -12.14
CA SER A 37 -0.34 1.65 -11.53
C SER A 37 -0.34 0.13 -11.26
N ASN A 38 0.74 -0.56 -11.63
CA ASN A 38 0.83 -2.02 -11.59
C ASN A 38 1.93 -2.45 -10.63
N VAL A 39 1.55 -3.23 -9.63
CA VAL A 39 2.48 -3.92 -8.72
C VAL A 39 2.55 -5.40 -9.07
N THR A 40 3.54 -6.10 -8.53
CA THR A 40 3.68 -7.54 -8.70
C THR A 40 2.57 -8.26 -7.91
N SER A 41 1.85 -9.15 -8.58
CA SER A 41 0.84 -9.98 -7.93
C SER A 41 1.49 -11.16 -7.19
N LYS A 42 1.01 -11.47 -5.98
CA LYS A 42 1.41 -12.71 -5.29
C LYS A 42 0.93 -13.93 -6.05
N VAL A 43 1.78 -14.94 -6.16
CA VAL A 43 1.45 -16.27 -6.69
C VAL A 43 1.86 -17.31 -5.65
N GLY A 44 0.90 -18.12 -5.19
CA GLY A 44 1.15 -19.15 -4.17
C GLY A 44 1.70 -18.62 -2.84
N GLY A 45 1.41 -17.36 -2.48
CA GLY A 45 1.91 -16.70 -1.28
C GLY A 45 3.32 -16.10 -1.40
N THR A 46 4.00 -16.31 -2.53
CA THR A 46 5.31 -15.74 -2.83
C THR A 46 5.19 -14.47 -3.68
N CYS A 47 6.18 -13.58 -3.59
CA CYS A 47 6.31 -12.44 -4.49
C CYS A 47 7.26 -12.84 -5.63
N PRO A 48 6.76 -13.11 -6.85
CA PRO A 48 7.62 -13.46 -7.98
C PRO A 48 8.44 -12.24 -8.44
N ALA A 49 9.32 -12.46 -9.42
CA ALA A 49 9.95 -11.33 -10.11
C ALA A 49 8.88 -10.48 -10.84
N PRO A 50 9.03 -9.15 -10.90
CA PRO A 50 8.10 -8.28 -11.60
C PRO A 50 8.15 -8.55 -13.11
N ALA A 51 6.99 -8.49 -13.77
CA ALA A 51 6.94 -8.39 -15.23
C ALA A 51 7.28 -6.96 -15.68
N ALA A 52 7.53 -6.78 -16.99
CA ALA A 52 7.80 -5.45 -17.55
C ALA A 52 6.67 -4.46 -17.20
N GLY A 53 7.05 -3.31 -16.65
CA GLY A 53 6.10 -2.27 -16.22
C GLY A 53 5.45 -2.50 -14.85
N GLN A 54 5.81 -3.57 -14.13
CA GLN A 54 5.36 -3.80 -12.75
C GLN A 54 6.41 -3.34 -11.73
N VAL A 55 5.92 -2.77 -10.63
CA VAL A 55 6.74 -2.50 -9.46
C VAL A 55 7.03 -3.79 -8.72
N ASN A 56 8.30 -3.97 -8.31
CA ASN A 56 8.76 -5.11 -7.54
C ASN A 56 8.28 -5.04 -6.09
N TRP A 57 6.98 -5.26 -5.90
CA TRP A 57 6.32 -5.16 -4.62
C TRP A 57 5.12 -6.10 -4.58
N CYS A 58 4.90 -6.72 -3.42
CA CYS A 58 3.70 -7.50 -3.14
C CYS A 58 3.22 -7.25 -1.71
N PRO A 59 1.91 -7.30 -1.45
CA PRO A 59 1.37 -7.08 -0.11
C PRO A 59 1.68 -8.28 0.80
N THR A 60 1.84 -8.04 2.10
CA THR A 60 1.85 -9.06 3.14
C THR A 60 0.57 -9.91 3.05
N THR A 61 0.66 -11.22 3.35
CA THR A 61 -0.49 -12.13 3.22
C THR A 61 -1.66 -11.65 4.09
N GLY A 62 -2.83 -11.51 3.46
CA GLY A 62 -4.04 -11.00 4.10
C GLY A 62 -4.22 -9.49 4.01
N ASN A 63 -3.20 -8.73 3.59
CA ASN A 63 -3.37 -7.34 3.18
C ASN A 63 -3.82 -7.26 1.72
N ASN A 64 -4.75 -6.37 1.42
CA ASN A 64 -5.29 -6.18 0.07
C ASN A 64 -5.07 -4.73 -0.36
N LEU A 65 -4.22 -4.52 -1.35
CA LEU A 65 -3.96 -3.21 -1.94
C LEU A 65 -5.11 -2.80 -2.87
N THR A 66 -5.46 -1.53 -2.85
CA THR A 66 -6.25 -0.85 -3.88
C THR A 66 -5.43 0.32 -4.42
N GLY A 67 -5.19 0.33 -5.73
CA GLY A 67 -4.15 1.14 -6.36
C GLY A 67 -2.86 0.34 -6.61
N PRO A 68 -1.73 1.00 -6.91
CA PRO A 68 -1.55 2.45 -6.98
C PRO A 68 -2.37 3.11 -8.09
N ALA A 69 -3.00 4.24 -7.80
CA ALA A 69 -3.63 5.09 -8.80
C ALA A 69 -2.66 6.23 -9.14
N VAL A 70 -2.09 6.21 -10.34
CA VAL A 70 -1.15 7.23 -10.80
C VAL A 70 -1.91 8.40 -11.43
N ALA A 71 -1.66 9.62 -10.94
CA ALA A 71 -2.25 10.84 -11.47
C ALA A 71 -1.30 12.02 -11.33
N GLY A 72 -1.23 12.89 -12.35
CA GLY A 72 -0.54 14.18 -12.24
C GLY A 72 0.96 14.13 -11.91
N GLY A 73 1.63 12.98 -12.11
CA GLY A 73 3.03 12.79 -11.71
C GLY A 73 3.22 12.26 -10.28
N GLY A 74 2.13 12.01 -9.56
CA GLY A 74 2.11 11.32 -8.28
C GLY A 74 1.25 10.07 -8.30
N TRP A 75 1.01 9.52 -7.12
CA TRP A 75 0.10 8.40 -6.94
C TRP A 75 -0.43 8.33 -5.51
N ASN A 76 -1.55 7.62 -5.37
CA ASN A 76 -2.11 7.23 -4.09
C ASN A 76 -2.43 5.73 -4.05
N ALA A 77 -2.45 5.17 -2.85
CA ALA A 77 -2.92 3.81 -2.64
C ALA A 77 -3.58 3.66 -1.28
N SER A 78 -4.44 2.65 -1.19
CA SER A 78 -5.04 2.24 0.09
C SER A 78 -4.90 0.74 0.29
N ILE A 79 -4.95 0.30 1.54
CA ILE A 79 -4.78 -1.10 1.90
C ILE A 79 -5.76 -1.45 3.03
N THR A 80 -6.33 -2.64 2.94
CA THR A 80 -7.18 -3.26 3.96
C THR A 80 -6.59 -4.60 4.40
N ASN A 81 -7.13 -5.22 5.45
CA ASN A 81 -6.72 -6.56 5.87
C ASN A 81 -7.92 -7.49 6.08
N ASN A 82 -7.86 -8.70 5.52
CA ASN A 82 -8.93 -9.72 5.59
C ASN A 82 -9.29 -10.18 7.00
N ASN A 83 -8.39 -9.97 7.98
CA ASN A 83 -8.59 -10.33 9.38
C ASN A 83 -9.21 -9.19 10.21
N LEU A 84 -9.40 -8.01 9.62
CA LEU A 84 -10.02 -6.84 10.23
C LEU A 84 -11.46 -6.70 9.69
N VAL A 85 -12.37 -7.53 10.20
CA VAL A 85 -13.79 -7.57 9.79
C VAL A 85 -14.72 -6.94 10.84
N GLY A 86 -15.89 -6.47 10.41
CA GLY A 86 -16.93 -5.90 11.29
C GLY A 86 -16.70 -4.44 11.67
N THR A 87 -16.96 -4.05 12.92
CA THR A 87 -16.73 -2.69 13.47
C THR A 87 -15.25 -2.28 13.54
N ALA A 88 -14.34 -3.15 13.09
CA ALA A 88 -12.90 -2.96 13.06
C ALA A 88 -12.33 -2.96 11.63
N LEU A 89 -13.17 -2.76 10.59
CA LEU A 89 -12.65 -2.53 9.24
C LEU A 89 -11.83 -1.25 9.26
N VAL A 90 -10.52 -1.40 9.13
CA VAL A 90 -9.56 -0.30 9.10
C VAL A 90 -8.99 -0.21 7.70
N THR A 91 -9.02 0.98 7.14
CA THR A 91 -8.36 1.29 5.87
C THR A 91 -7.15 2.15 6.17
N CYS A 92 -5.99 1.75 5.66
CA CYS A 92 -4.81 2.61 5.64
C CYS A 92 -4.62 3.19 4.24
N SER A 93 -4.11 4.41 4.14
CA SER A 93 -3.78 5.03 2.86
C SER A 93 -2.43 5.73 2.90
N ILE A 94 -1.95 6.05 1.71
CA ILE A 94 -0.77 6.88 1.48
C ILE A 94 -0.92 7.60 0.14
N TYR A 95 -0.26 8.75 0.01
CA TYR A 95 -0.13 9.49 -1.24
C TYR A 95 1.29 10.05 -1.36
N ILE A 96 1.74 10.22 -2.61
CA ILE A 96 3.04 10.76 -3.02
C ILE A 96 2.81 11.70 -4.21
N ASN A 97 3.40 12.89 -4.18
CA ASN A 97 3.34 13.92 -5.22
C ASN A 97 1.90 14.26 -5.67
N GLU A 98 0.93 14.13 -4.76
CA GLU A 98 -0.46 14.55 -4.94
C GLU A 98 -0.83 15.61 -3.91
N ALA A 99 -1.81 16.46 -4.22
CA ALA A 99 -2.22 17.55 -3.31
C ALA A 99 -2.75 17.05 -1.96
N ALA A 100 -3.43 15.90 -1.95
CA ALA A 100 -3.96 15.23 -0.76
C ALA A 100 -4.33 13.77 -1.07
N ASP A 101 -4.43 12.95 -0.03
CA ASP A 101 -5.05 11.63 -0.11
C ASP A 101 -6.54 11.72 -0.54
N PRO A 102 -6.97 11.06 -1.63
CA PRO A 102 -8.37 11.02 -2.04
C PRO A 102 -9.33 10.48 -0.98
N LEU A 103 -8.85 9.63 -0.06
CA LEU A 103 -9.66 9.09 1.04
C LEU A 103 -9.67 9.98 2.29
N GLY A 104 -8.86 11.04 2.33
CA GLY A 104 -8.71 11.93 3.48
C GLY A 104 -8.30 11.19 4.76
N ILE A 105 -7.52 10.13 4.66
CA ILE A 105 -6.99 9.33 5.77
C ILE A 105 -5.57 9.79 6.09
N ALA A 106 -4.68 9.76 5.09
CA ALA A 106 -3.33 10.29 5.20
C ALA A 106 -3.35 11.81 5.06
N THR A 107 -2.83 12.51 6.06
CA THR A 107 -2.75 13.98 6.11
C THR A 107 -1.35 14.52 5.87
N THR A 108 -0.37 13.63 5.70
CA THR A 108 1.02 13.98 5.43
C THR A 108 1.53 13.04 4.36
N GLU A 109 2.13 13.62 3.33
CA GLU A 109 2.69 12.91 2.20
C GLU A 109 3.74 11.89 2.65
N GLY A 110 3.73 10.71 2.04
CA GLY A 110 4.66 9.63 2.37
C GLY A 110 4.49 9.01 3.77
N ALA A 111 3.52 9.46 4.56
CA ALA A 111 3.25 8.96 5.91
C ALA A 111 1.92 8.21 5.98
N PRO A 112 1.92 6.86 6.02
CA PRO A 112 0.70 6.08 6.11
C PRO A 112 -0.11 6.36 7.38
N ALA A 113 -1.38 6.67 7.19
CA ALA A 113 -2.38 6.76 8.25
C ALA A 113 -3.46 5.69 8.06
N CYS A 114 -4.23 5.42 9.11
CA CYS A 114 -5.35 4.49 9.04
C CYS A 114 -6.53 5.01 9.86
N LYS A 115 -7.74 4.74 9.39
CA LYS A 115 -9.00 5.01 10.11
C LYS A 115 -9.94 3.82 10.06
#